data_AF-A0A951LLG6-F1
#
_entry.id   AF-A0A951LLG6-F1
#
_cell.length_a   1.000
_cell.length_b   1.000
_cell.length_c   1.000
_cell.angle_alpha   90.00
_cell.angle_beta   90.00
_cell.angle_gamma   90.00
#
_symmetry.space_group_name_H-M   'P 1'
#
loop_
_entity.id
_entity.type
_entity.pdbx_description
1 polymer ?
#
loop_
_entity_poly.entity_id
_entity_poly.type
_entity_poly.pdbx_seq_one_letter_code
_entity_poly.pdbx_strand_id
1 'polypeptide(L)'
;MGVFNFLRFPSHDMAIDLGTANTVVYVRGRGVVLNEPSVVAIETTNGVKRVKAVGDDAKLMMGKTPDQIEAIRPLRDGVIADIDVAEQMIKHFIHKVHGKRRFPRWPEIVICVPSGSTSVERRAIRDAASNAGARQVWLIEEPMAAAIGADMPVTEPIGSMVVDIGGGTTEVAVLSLRGLAYTTSVRVGGDKMDEAISSYVRRNHNLLIGEATAERIKKQVGVAKAPPAGSDGETVHIKGRDLVNGVPK
;
A
#
# COMPACT_ATOMS: atom_id res chain seq x y z
N MET A 1 -0.11 -43.13 -23.47
CA MET A 1 -0.16 -41.70 -23.83
C MET A 1 -0.59 -40.93 -22.59
N GLY A 2 0.12 -39.99 -21.99
CA GLY A 2 1.40 -39.40 -22.31
C GLY A 2 2.22 -39.15 -21.04
N VAL A 3 3.52 -39.44 -21.15
CA VAL A 3 4.54 -39.33 -20.12
C VAL A 3 5.14 -37.93 -20.19
N PHE A 4 4.46 -36.89 -19.68
CA PHE A 4 5.03 -35.52 -19.59
C PHE A 4 4.34 -34.63 -18.55
N ASN A 5 4.31 -35.02 -17.27
CA ASN A 5 3.85 -34.10 -16.22
C ASN A 5 4.71 -34.10 -14.94
N PHE A 6 6.02 -34.40 -15.07
CA PHE A 6 6.92 -34.52 -13.91
C PHE A 6 7.87 -33.32 -13.68
N LEU A 7 7.71 -32.22 -14.43
CA LEU A 7 8.48 -30.99 -14.21
C LEU A 7 7.57 -29.77 -14.22
N ARG A 8 6.70 -29.67 -13.21
CA ARG A 8 5.99 -28.41 -12.94
C ARG A 8 6.99 -27.49 -12.24
N PHE A 9 7.77 -26.73 -13.03
CA PHE A 9 8.63 -25.69 -12.46
C PHE A 9 7.76 -24.74 -11.62
N PRO A 10 8.23 -24.32 -10.43
CA PRO A 10 7.48 -23.37 -9.61
C PRO A 10 7.18 -22.11 -10.44
N SER A 11 5.91 -21.71 -10.47
CA SER A 11 5.50 -20.51 -11.19
C SER A 11 6.17 -19.29 -10.56
N HIS A 12 6.65 -18.40 -11.42
CA HIS A 12 7.19 -17.10 -11.01
C HIS A 12 6.11 -16.02 -11.16
N ASP A 13 4.90 -16.40 -11.61
CA ASP A 13 3.82 -15.45 -11.81
C ASP A 13 3.31 -14.95 -10.47
N MET A 14 3.04 -13.65 -10.40
CA MET A 14 2.71 -12.98 -9.16
C MET A 14 1.56 -11.99 -9.32
N ALA A 15 0.88 -11.73 -8.21
CA ALA A 15 -0.01 -10.61 -8.06
C ALA A 15 0.60 -9.62 -7.07
N ILE A 16 0.53 -8.32 -7.38
CA ILE A 16 1.01 -7.24 -6.55
C ILE A 16 -0.16 -6.32 -6.24
N ASP A 17 -0.48 -6.20 -4.96
CA ASP A 17 -1.32 -5.12 -4.47
C ASP A 17 -0.40 -3.93 -4.16
N LEU A 18 -0.45 -2.90 -5.02
CA LEU A 18 0.32 -1.67 -4.87
C LEU A 18 -0.49 -0.67 -4.05
N GLY A 19 -0.65 -0.96 -2.75
CA GLY A 19 -1.35 -0.07 -1.84
C GLY A 19 -0.55 1.19 -1.51
N THR A 20 -1.24 2.28 -1.17
CA THR A 20 -0.58 3.54 -0.79
C THR A 20 0.24 3.43 0.51
N ALA A 21 -0.13 2.50 1.39
CA ALA A 21 0.51 2.31 2.69
C ALA A 21 1.38 1.05 2.73
N ASN A 22 0.91 -0.07 2.18
CA ASN A 22 1.63 -1.34 2.14
C ASN A 22 1.52 -1.94 0.74
N THR A 23 2.56 -2.68 0.35
CA THR A 23 2.58 -3.51 -0.85
C THR A 23 2.53 -4.97 -0.43
N VAL A 24 1.61 -5.73 -1.02
CA VAL A 24 1.48 -7.17 -0.79
C VAL A 24 1.80 -7.92 -2.07
N VAL A 25 2.62 -8.98 -1.98
CA VAL A 25 2.95 -9.82 -3.12
C VAL A 25 2.49 -11.24 -2.87
N TYR A 26 1.67 -11.73 -3.79
CA TYR A 26 1.24 -13.12 -3.87
C TYR A 26 1.98 -13.81 -5.01
N VAL A 27 2.49 -15.02 -4.78
CA VAL A 27 3.07 -15.87 -5.85
C VAL A 27 2.20 -17.09 -6.05
N ARG A 28 1.92 -17.41 -7.32
CA ARG A 28 1.08 -18.54 -7.71
C ARG A 28 1.62 -19.85 -7.12
N GLY A 29 0.81 -20.49 -6.28
CA GLY A 29 1.15 -21.75 -5.62
C GLY A 29 2.00 -21.60 -4.36
N ARG A 30 2.37 -20.37 -3.97
CA ARG A 30 3.07 -20.08 -2.69
C ARG A 30 2.23 -19.27 -1.71
N GLY A 31 1.20 -18.55 -2.20
CA GLY A 31 0.42 -17.66 -1.33
C GLY A 31 1.02 -16.27 -1.25
N VAL A 32 0.63 -15.52 -0.20
CA VAL A 32 1.24 -14.23 0.14
C VAL A 32 2.64 -14.49 0.69
N VAL A 33 3.64 -13.90 0.03
CA VAL A 33 5.07 -14.09 0.36
C VAL A 33 5.74 -12.81 0.82
N LEU A 34 5.09 -11.66 0.66
CA LEU A 34 5.58 -10.35 1.07
C LEU A 34 4.39 -9.47 1.48
N ASN A 35 4.57 -8.72 2.57
CA ASN A 35 3.68 -7.65 3.02
C ASN A 35 4.55 -6.60 3.71
N GLU A 36 4.91 -5.55 2.99
CA GLU A 36 5.84 -4.52 3.48
C GLU A 36 5.31 -3.12 3.17
N PRO A 37 5.72 -2.10 3.94
CA PRO A 37 5.36 -0.71 3.68
C PRO A 37 5.72 -0.26 2.25
N SER A 38 4.83 0.52 1.63
CA SER A 38 5.07 1.16 0.32
C SER A 38 5.96 2.40 0.47
N VAL A 39 7.18 2.20 0.96
CA VAL A 39 8.14 3.26 1.28
C VAL A 39 9.49 2.95 0.66
N VAL A 40 10.12 3.96 0.07
CA VAL A 40 11.45 3.90 -0.53
C VAL A 40 12.32 4.98 0.09
N ALA A 41 13.48 4.60 0.61
CA ALA A 41 14.49 5.54 1.06
C ALA A 41 15.50 5.80 -0.06
N ILE A 42 15.67 7.06 -0.43
CA ILE A 42 16.59 7.52 -1.47
C ILE A 42 17.71 8.31 -0.81
N GLU A 43 18.95 7.93 -1.09
CA GLU A 43 20.14 8.66 -0.69
C GLU A 43 20.67 9.47 -1.87
N THR A 44 20.94 10.75 -1.64
CA THR A 44 21.56 11.64 -2.62
C THR A 44 23.02 11.86 -2.27
N THR A 45 23.93 11.41 -3.12
CA THR A 45 25.38 11.63 -2.95
C THR A 45 25.93 12.29 -4.21
N ASN A 46 26.58 13.46 -4.07
CA ASN A 46 27.11 14.23 -5.20
C ASN A 46 26.06 14.51 -6.30
N GLY A 47 24.81 14.77 -5.91
CA GLY A 47 23.68 14.98 -6.82
C GLY A 47 23.08 13.72 -7.45
N VAL A 48 23.63 12.53 -7.17
CA VAL A 48 23.13 11.26 -7.69
C VAL A 48 22.20 10.62 -6.67
N LYS A 49 20.93 10.42 -7.06
CA LYS A 49 19.92 9.71 -6.26
C LYS A 49 20.10 8.19 -6.41
N ARG A 50 20.10 7.46 -5.29
CA ARG A 50 20.16 5.99 -5.27
C ARG A 50 19.19 5.44 -4.23
N VAL A 51 18.55 4.32 -4.55
CA VAL A 51 17.73 3.61 -3.57
C VAL A 51 18.63 3.00 -2.50
N LYS A 52 18.41 3.43 -1.26
CA LYS A 52 19.11 2.95 -0.06
C LYS A 52 18.38 1.78 0.58
N ALA A 53 17.06 1.89 0.70
CA ALA A 53 16.20 0.87 1.30
C ALA A 53 14.79 0.93 0.71
N VAL A 54 14.04 -0.17 0.84
CA VAL A 54 12.63 -0.28 0.44
C VAL A 54 11.91 -1.09 1.53
N GLY A 55 10.63 -0.83 1.75
CA GLY A 55 9.82 -1.63 2.69
C GLY A 55 10.06 -1.24 4.15
N ASP A 56 10.18 -2.25 5.01
CA ASP A 56 10.33 -2.06 6.46
C ASP A 56 11.55 -1.20 6.82
N ASP A 57 12.69 -1.47 6.17
CA ASP A 57 13.93 -0.73 6.38
C ASP A 57 13.77 0.75 6.02
N ALA A 58 13.02 1.07 4.96
CA ALA A 58 12.72 2.44 4.58
C ALA A 58 11.71 3.10 5.52
N LYS A 59 10.70 2.36 6.01
CA LYS A 59 9.73 2.87 6.99
C LYS A 59 10.41 3.26 8.32
N LEU A 60 11.41 2.52 8.77
CA LEU A 60 12.18 2.86 9.98
C LEU A 60 12.93 4.19 9.88
N MET A 61 13.25 4.61 8.65
CA MET A 61 13.95 5.86 8.36
C MET A 61 13.02 7.08 8.35
N MET A 62 11.70 6.91 8.20
CA MET A 62 10.76 8.04 8.12
C MET A 62 10.82 8.95 9.35
N GLY A 63 11.07 10.25 9.10
CA GLY A 63 11.18 11.27 10.15
C GLY A 63 12.43 11.16 11.04
N LYS A 64 13.39 10.30 10.67
CA LYS A 64 14.63 10.06 11.43
C LYS A 64 15.89 10.14 10.56
N THR A 65 15.77 10.61 9.32
CA THR A 65 16.88 10.67 8.37
C THR A 65 17.68 11.97 8.45
N PRO A 66 19.00 11.90 8.17
CA PRO A 66 19.79 13.09 7.84
C PRO A 66 19.36 13.66 6.47
N ASP A 67 19.67 14.93 6.21
CA ASP A 67 19.22 15.70 5.03
C ASP A 67 19.48 15.02 3.68
N GLN A 68 20.52 14.19 3.59
CA GLN A 68 20.90 13.48 2.37
C GLN A 68 20.05 12.22 2.08
N ILE A 69 19.16 11.81 2.99
CA ILE A 69 18.28 10.65 2.83
C ILE A 69 16.83 11.09 2.95
N GLU A 70 16.05 10.78 1.93
CA GLU A 70 14.63 11.06 1.84
C GLU A 70 13.84 9.76 1.80
N ALA A 71 12.84 9.61 2.67
CA ALA A 71 11.91 8.50 2.63
C ALA A 71 10.62 8.93 1.93
N ILE A 72 10.26 8.25 0.85
CA ILE A 72 9.21 8.62 -0.09
C ILE A 72 8.19 7.48 -0.20
N ARG A 73 6.90 7.82 -0.19
CA ARG A 73 5.81 6.93 -0.62
C ARG A 73 5.57 7.18 -2.12
N PRO A 74 5.91 6.25 -3.02
CA PRO A 74 5.75 6.45 -4.47
C PRO A 74 4.29 6.47 -4.92
N LEU A 75 3.40 5.98 -4.06
CA LEU A 75 1.97 5.90 -4.28
C LEU A 75 1.26 6.79 -3.26
N ARG A 76 0.43 7.70 -3.75
CA ARG A 76 -0.37 8.60 -2.90
C ARG A 76 -1.77 8.73 -3.45
N ASP A 77 -2.77 8.58 -2.59
CA ASP A 77 -4.19 8.64 -2.95
C ASP A 77 -4.56 7.75 -4.16
N GLY A 78 -3.96 6.55 -4.25
CA GLY A 78 -4.20 5.60 -5.35
C GLY A 78 -3.45 5.91 -6.65
N VAL A 79 -2.55 6.90 -6.65
CA VAL A 79 -1.85 7.37 -7.86
C VAL A 79 -0.34 7.23 -7.71
N ILE A 80 0.37 6.88 -8.79
CA ILE A 80 1.83 6.98 -8.86
C ILE A 80 2.23 8.45 -8.85
N ALA A 81 2.85 8.89 -7.77
CA ALA A 81 3.40 10.23 -7.63
C ALA A 81 4.79 10.36 -8.29
N ASP A 82 5.56 9.27 -8.30
CA ASP A 82 6.89 9.19 -8.91
C ASP A 82 7.09 7.81 -9.54
N ILE A 83 7.16 7.78 -10.88
CA ILE A 83 7.24 6.53 -11.64
C ILE A 83 8.59 5.83 -11.47
N ASP A 84 9.69 6.59 -11.34
CA ASP A 84 11.03 6.04 -11.19
C ASP A 84 11.15 5.35 -9.83
N VAL A 85 10.62 5.99 -8.78
CA VAL A 85 10.60 5.42 -7.43
C VAL A 85 9.67 4.20 -7.34
N ALA A 86 8.50 4.26 -7.99
CA ALA A 86 7.59 3.12 -8.08
C ALA A 86 8.24 1.92 -8.81
N GLU A 87 8.92 2.17 -9.94
CA GLU A 87 9.65 1.14 -10.66
C GLU A 87 10.71 0.48 -9.78
N GLN A 88 11.53 1.27 -9.07
CA GLN A 88 12.55 0.71 -8.20
C GLN A 88 11.95 -0.10 -7.04
N MET A 89 10.80 0.33 -6.50
CA MET A 89 10.08 -0.41 -5.46
C MET A 89 9.56 -1.76 -5.99
N ILE A 90 8.88 -1.77 -7.14
CA ILE A 90 8.38 -2.99 -7.78
C ILE A 90 9.54 -3.93 -8.10
N LYS A 91 10.62 -3.38 -8.68
CA LYS A 91 11.84 -4.12 -8.98
C LYS A 91 12.45 -4.73 -7.73
N HIS A 92 12.53 -3.99 -6.63
CA HIS A 92 13.02 -4.50 -5.36
C HIS A 92 12.19 -5.71 -4.89
N PHE A 93 10.86 -5.60 -4.89
CA PHE A 93 9.99 -6.70 -4.46
C PHE A 93 10.06 -7.93 -5.36
N ILE A 94 10.13 -7.77 -6.69
CA ILE A 94 10.36 -8.87 -7.63
C ILE A 94 11.68 -9.60 -7.28
N HIS A 95 12.77 -8.86 -7.06
CA HIS A 95 14.06 -9.44 -6.71
C HIS A 95 14.09 -10.06 -5.31
N LYS A 96 13.36 -9.49 -4.34
CA LYS A 96 13.28 -10.02 -2.97
C LYS A 96 12.56 -11.37 -2.95
N VAL A 97 11.50 -11.51 -3.73
CA VAL A 97 10.67 -12.73 -3.78
C VAL A 97 11.32 -13.87 -4.58
N HIS A 98 12.04 -13.55 -5.65
CA HIS A 98 12.59 -14.55 -6.56
C HIS A 98 14.13 -14.69 -6.51
N GLY A 99 14.83 -13.76 -5.85
CA GLY A 99 16.30 -13.72 -5.78
C GLY A 99 16.96 -13.00 -6.97
N LYS A 100 18.30 -12.83 -6.90
CA LYS A 100 19.10 -12.13 -7.93
C LYS A 100 19.53 -13.00 -9.12
N ARG A 101 19.16 -14.28 -9.16
CA ARG A 101 19.57 -15.17 -10.25
C ARG A 101 18.82 -14.80 -11.53
N ARG A 102 19.51 -14.83 -12.68
CA ARG A 102 18.88 -14.69 -14.00
C ARG A 102 17.78 -15.74 -14.12
N PHE A 103 16.53 -15.30 -14.16
CA PHE A 103 15.41 -16.19 -14.37
C PHE A 103 15.46 -16.75 -15.78
N PRO A 104 15.17 -18.04 -15.97
CA PRO A 104 14.97 -18.58 -17.31
C PRO A 104 13.75 -17.94 -17.99
N ARG A 105 12.84 -17.32 -17.23
CA ARG A 105 11.64 -16.62 -17.74
C ARG A 105 11.20 -15.50 -16.79
N TRP A 106 10.95 -14.32 -17.35
CA TRP A 106 10.35 -13.19 -16.62
C TRP A 106 8.87 -13.47 -16.26
N PRO A 107 8.38 -13.01 -15.10
CA PRO A 107 7.06 -13.36 -14.59
C PRO A 107 5.93 -12.61 -15.32
N GLU A 108 4.75 -13.22 -15.38
CA GLU A 108 3.52 -12.44 -15.58
C GLU A 108 3.08 -11.84 -14.24
N ILE A 109 2.67 -10.58 -14.27
CA ILE A 109 2.27 -9.84 -13.07
C ILE A 109 0.83 -9.35 -13.23
N VAL A 110 0.00 -9.60 -12.23
CA VAL A 110 -1.31 -8.94 -12.05
C VAL A 110 -1.13 -7.84 -11.02
N ILE A 111 -1.62 -6.63 -11.28
CA ILE A 111 -1.52 -5.50 -10.36
C ILE A 111 -2.92 -4.92 -10.08
N CYS A 112 -3.24 -4.74 -8.80
CA CYS A 112 -4.45 -4.03 -8.39
C CYS A 112 -4.33 -2.53 -8.70
N VAL A 113 -5.40 -1.94 -9.24
CA VAL A 113 -5.48 -0.49 -9.48
C VAL A 113 -6.82 0.06 -8.99
N PRO A 114 -6.87 1.29 -8.46
CA PRO A 114 -8.13 1.91 -8.07
C PRO A 114 -9.13 1.98 -9.23
N SER A 115 -10.41 1.85 -8.90
CA SER A 115 -11.47 1.86 -9.90
C SER A 115 -11.53 3.15 -10.71
N GLY A 116 -11.20 4.26 -10.05
CA GLY A 116 -11.16 5.60 -10.63
C GLY A 116 -9.87 5.95 -11.38
N SER A 117 -8.90 5.05 -11.49
CA SER A 117 -7.62 5.37 -12.15
C SER A 117 -7.79 5.73 -13.62
N THR A 118 -7.22 6.87 -14.00
CA THR A 118 -7.18 7.36 -15.38
C THR A 118 -6.35 6.44 -16.28
N SER A 119 -6.51 6.59 -17.60
CA SER A 119 -5.70 5.83 -18.58
C SER A 119 -4.19 6.10 -18.45
N VAL A 120 -3.82 7.33 -18.06
CA VAL A 120 -2.43 7.73 -17.84
C VAL A 120 -1.85 7.03 -16.61
N GLU A 121 -2.60 6.99 -15.49
CA GLU A 121 -2.17 6.32 -14.25
C GLU A 121 -2.05 4.81 -14.44
N ARG A 122 -3.04 4.18 -15.09
CA ARG A 122 -2.99 2.76 -15.44
C ARG A 122 -1.79 2.43 -16.34
N ARG A 123 -1.46 3.33 -17.27
CA ARG A 123 -0.28 3.18 -18.12
C ARG A 123 1.01 3.29 -17.32
N ALA A 124 1.12 4.29 -16.43
CA ALA A 124 2.29 4.44 -15.57
C ALA A 124 2.57 3.19 -14.71
N ILE A 125 1.52 2.57 -14.16
CA ILE A 125 1.65 1.32 -13.38
C ILE A 125 2.18 0.18 -14.26
N ARG A 126 1.63 0.03 -15.48
CA ARG A 126 2.10 -0.99 -16.43
C ARG A 126 3.55 -0.75 -16.85
N ASP A 127 3.91 0.50 -17.13
CA ASP A 127 5.25 0.87 -17.58
C ASP A 127 6.27 0.61 -16.46
N ALA A 128 5.99 1.04 -15.22
CA ALA A 128 6.83 0.78 -14.06
C ALA A 128 7.05 -0.73 -13.81
N ALA A 129 5.98 -1.54 -13.90
CA ALA A 129 6.10 -2.99 -13.73
C ALA A 129 6.84 -3.67 -14.90
N SER A 130 6.64 -3.20 -16.12
CA SER A 130 7.33 -3.71 -17.32
C SER A 130 8.83 -3.41 -17.25
N ASN A 131 9.21 -2.18 -16.90
CA ASN A 131 10.60 -1.77 -16.71
C ASN A 131 11.28 -2.53 -15.55
N ALA A 132 10.52 -2.86 -14.51
CA ALA A 132 10.98 -3.68 -13.39
C ALA A 132 11.27 -5.15 -13.78
N GLY A 133 10.91 -5.57 -15.01
CA GLY A 133 11.22 -6.89 -15.56
C GLY A 133 10.01 -7.80 -15.73
N ALA A 134 8.78 -7.29 -15.65
CA ALA A 134 7.60 -8.10 -15.95
C ALA A 134 7.55 -8.45 -17.45
N ARG A 135 7.24 -9.70 -17.78
CA ARG A 135 7.01 -10.11 -19.19
C ARG A 135 5.67 -9.58 -19.71
N GLN A 136 4.68 -9.58 -18.84
CA GLN A 136 3.31 -9.17 -19.15
C GLN A 136 2.66 -8.64 -17.88
N VAL A 137 1.96 -7.51 -18.02
CA VAL A 137 1.29 -6.84 -16.90
C VAL A 137 -0.20 -6.77 -17.15
N TRP A 138 -0.95 -7.42 -16.29
CA TRP A 138 -2.40 -7.35 -16.22
C TRP A 138 -2.81 -6.43 -15.09
N LEU A 139 -3.87 -5.65 -15.29
CA LEU A 139 -4.44 -4.82 -14.23
C LEU A 139 -5.80 -5.40 -13.83
N ILE A 140 -6.09 -5.38 -12.55
CA ILE A 140 -7.40 -5.72 -11.98
C ILE A 140 -7.87 -4.54 -11.12
N GLU A 141 -9.17 -4.26 -11.15
CA GLU A 141 -9.75 -3.24 -10.27
C GLU A 141 -9.65 -3.68 -8.81
N GLU A 142 -9.15 -2.80 -7.94
CA GLU A 142 -9.09 -2.98 -6.49
C GLU A 142 -10.40 -3.50 -5.89
N PRO A 143 -11.59 -2.89 -6.12
CA PRO A 143 -12.83 -3.41 -5.54
C PRO A 143 -13.18 -4.82 -6.02
N MET A 144 -12.80 -5.20 -7.24
CA MET A 144 -13.00 -6.57 -7.71
C MET A 144 -12.04 -7.53 -7.01
N ALA A 145 -10.76 -7.15 -6.86
CA ALA A 145 -9.78 -7.95 -6.13
C ALA A 145 -10.16 -8.11 -4.65
N ALA A 146 -10.62 -7.03 -4.00
CA ALA A 146 -11.11 -7.03 -2.63
C ALA A 146 -12.34 -7.94 -2.45
N ALA A 147 -13.33 -7.84 -3.35
CA ALA A 147 -14.51 -8.68 -3.30
C ALA A 147 -14.19 -10.18 -3.51
N ILE A 148 -13.29 -10.50 -4.45
CA ILE A 148 -12.79 -11.88 -4.62
C ILE A 148 -12.06 -12.35 -3.37
N GLY A 149 -11.19 -11.51 -2.80
CA GLY A 149 -10.43 -11.82 -1.58
C GLY A 149 -11.29 -11.98 -0.33
N ALA A 150 -12.50 -11.41 -0.33
CA ALA A 150 -13.51 -11.54 0.72
C ALA A 150 -14.53 -12.67 0.46
N ASP A 151 -14.25 -13.57 -0.50
CA ASP A 151 -15.12 -14.68 -0.89
C ASP A 151 -16.55 -14.26 -1.27
N MET A 152 -16.72 -13.06 -1.82
CA MET A 152 -18.03 -12.57 -2.27
C MET A 152 -18.46 -13.27 -3.58
N PRO A 153 -19.76 -13.50 -3.81
CA PRO A 153 -20.28 -14.20 -4.99
C PRO A 153 -20.26 -13.32 -6.26
N VAL A 154 -19.08 -12.87 -6.68
CA VAL A 154 -18.90 -11.88 -7.75
C VAL A 154 -19.42 -12.33 -9.12
N THR A 155 -19.57 -13.63 -9.34
CA THR A 155 -20.06 -14.21 -10.61
C THR A 155 -21.57 -14.42 -10.66
N GLU A 156 -22.25 -14.31 -9.52
CA GLU A 156 -23.66 -14.63 -9.40
C GLU A 156 -24.53 -13.40 -9.76
N PRO A 157 -25.79 -13.61 -10.17
CA PRO A 157 -26.77 -12.54 -10.40
C PRO A 157 -27.28 -11.95 -9.07
N ILE A 158 -26.39 -11.68 -8.12
CA ILE A 158 -26.66 -11.09 -6.81
C ILE A 158 -25.88 -9.78 -6.72
N GLY A 159 -26.52 -8.73 -6.21
CA GLY A 159 -25.87 -7.46 -5.91
C GLY A 159 -25.06 -7.58 -4.63
N SER A 160 -23.74 -7.41 -4.73
CA SER A 160 -22.81 -7.43 -3.62
C SER A 160 -22.18 -6.05 -3.45
N MET A 161 -22.01 -5.56 -2.23
CA MET A 161 -21.35 -4.27 -1.97
C MET A 161 -20.06 -4.51 -1.19
N VAL A 162 -18.95 -3.94 -1.69
CA VAL A 162 -17.65 -3.94 -1.02
C VAL A 162 -17.27 -2.50 -0.69
N VAL A 163 -16.70 -2.31 0.50
CA VAL A 163 -16.13 -1.04 0.98
C VAL A 163 -14.72 -1.35 1.45
N ASP A 164 -13.73 -0.96 0.66
CA ASP A 164 -12.31 -1.15 0.95
C ASP A 164 -11.70 0.16 1.45
N ILE A 165 -11.33 0.19 2.74
CA ILE A 165 -10.77 1.37 3.40
C ILE A 165 -9.26 1.19 3.49
N GLY A 166 -8.54 1.77 2.53
CA GLY A 166 -7.09 1.74 2.45
C GLY A 166 -6.41 2.86 3.25
N GLY A 167 -5.13 3.09 2.93
CA GLY A 167 -4.35 4.18 3.50
C GLY A 167 -4.80 5.56 2.98
N GLY A 168 -4.74 5.75 1.66
CA GLY A 168 -5.02 7.05 1.03
C GLY A 168 -6.44 7.18 0.48
N THR A 169 -7.09 6.06 0.19
CA THR A 169 -8.39 6.01 -0.47
C THR A 169 -9.34 5.05 0.24
N THR A 170 -10.63 5.27 0.03
CA THR A 170 -11.68 4.29 0.27
C THR A 170 -12.37 4.02 -1.07
N GLU A 171 -12.37 2.76 -1.49
CA GLU A 171 -13.08 2.30 -2.68
C GLU A 171 -14.41 1.68 -2.27
N VAL A 172 -15.49 2.08 -2.93
CA VAL A 172 -16.82 1.51 -2.72
C VAL A 172 -17.33 1.02 -4.05
N ALA A 173 -17.73 -0.25 -4.12
CA ALA A 173 -18.31 -0.81 -5.33
C ALA A 173 -19.51 -1.70 -5.05
N VAL A 174 -20.42 -1.71 -6.02
CA VAL A 174 -21.51 -2.68 -6.12
C VAL A 174 -21.23 -3.56 -7.34
N LEU A 175 -21.23 -4.87 -7.14
CA LEU A 175 -20.82 -5.88 -8.13
C LEU A 175 -21.90 -6.95 -8.31
N SER A 176 -22.00 -7.45 -9.55
CA SER A 176 -22.81 -8.61 -9.94
C SER A 176 -22.34 -9.14 -11.30
N LEU A 177 -22.49 -10.44 -11.57
CA LEU A 177 -22.19 -11.05 -12.88
C LEU A 177 -20.79 -10.67 -13.45
N ARG A 178 -19.76 -10.65 -12.59
CA ARG A 178 -18.37 -10.22 -12.89
C ARG A 178 -18.21 -8.74 -13.28
N GLY A 179 -19.27 -7.96 -13.22
CA GLY A 179 -19.28 -6.53 -13.52
C GLY A 179 -19.29 -5.68 -12.26
N LEU A 180 -18.74 -4.47 -12.38
CA LEU A 180 -18.94 -3.39 -11.43
C LEU A 180 -20.17 -2.60 -11.89
N ALA A 181 -21.29 -2.75 -11.17
CA ALA A 181 -22.52 -2.01 -11.45
C ALA A 181 -22.42 -0.55 -10.99
N TYR A 182 -21.69 -0.31 -9.90
CA TYR A 182 -21.35 1.01 -9.40
C TYR A 182 -19.95 0.98 -8.80
N THR A 183 -19.21 2.07 -8.95
CA THR A 183 -17.93 2.26 -8.29
C THR A 183 -17.72 3.72 -7.95
N THR A 184 -17.15 3.99 -6.79
CA THR A 184 -16.70 5.32 -6.40
C THR A 184 -15.45 5.20 -5.53
N SER A 185 -14.58 6.20 -5.66
CA SER A 185 -13.35 6.31 -4.90
C SER A 185 -13.32 7.67 -4.23
N VAL A 186 -13.02 7.69 -2.94
CA VAL A 186 -12.81 8.93 -2.19
C VAL A 186 -11.41 8.93 -1.59
N ARG A 187 -10.75 10.10 -1.60
CA ARG A 187 -9.41 10.31 -1.05
C ARG A 187 -9.44 10.51 0.48
N VAL A 188 -10.07 9.56 1.15
CA VAL A 188 -10.19 9.48 2.60
C VAL A 188 -9.92 8.03 2.99
N GLY A 189 -9.00 7.84 3.93
CA GLY A 189 -8.61 6.53 4.44
C GLY A 189 -7.82 6.68 5.73
N GLY A 190 -6.97 5.71 6.01
CA GLY A 190 -6.09 5.71 7.19
C GLY A 190 -5.24 6.98 7.36
N ASP A 191 -4.73 7.57 6.27
CA ASP A 191 -3.87 8.75 6.29
C ASP A 191 -4.65 9.98 6.80
N LYS A 192 -5.92 10.15 6.39
CA LYS A 192 -6.80 11.22 6.89
C LYS A 192 -7.19 11.05 8.35
N MET A 193 -7.31 9.81 8.81
CA MET A 193 -7.51 9.53 10.24
C MET A 193 -6.29 9.96 11.06
N ASP A 194 -5.07 9.68 10.57
CA ASP A 194 -3.82 10.06 11.24
C ASP A 194 -3.63 11.59 11.27
N GLU A 195 -3.96 12.28 10.18
CA GLU A 195 -3.98 13.75 10.12
C GLU A 195 -4.97 14.35 11.13
N ALA A 196 -6.16 13.77 11.27
CA ALA A 196 -7.18 14.21 12.21
C ALA A 196 -6.72 14.04 13.67
N ILE A 197 -6.11 12.89 13.99
CA ILE A 197 -5.52 12.61 15.31
C ILE A 197 -4.39 13.60 15.62
N SER A 198 -3.47 13.80 14.68
CA SER A 198 -2.35 14.75 14.85
C SER A 198 -2.86 16.17 15.10
N SER A 199 -3.88 16.57 14.33
CA SER A 199 -4.52 17.89 14.47
C SER A 199 -5.23 18.05 15.80
N TYR A 200 -5.94 17.01 16.27
CA TYR A 200 -6.58 16.99 17.59
C TYR A 200 -5.54 17.15 18.70
N VAL A 201 -4.48 16.34 18.69
CA VAL A 201 -3.41 16.39 19.69
C VAL A 201 -2.74 17.77 19.73
N ARG A 202 -2.48 18.35 18.56
CA ARG A 202 -1.92 19.70 18.43
C ARG A 202 -2.81 20.76 19.09
N ARG A 203 -4.12 20.76 18.80
CA ARG A 203 -5.05 21.78 19.29
C ARG A 203 -5.41 21.63 20.76
N ASN A 204 -5.53 20.39 21.24
CA ASN A 204 -6.04 20.10 22.57
C ASN A 204 -4.93 19.92 23.62
N HIS A 205 -3.70 19.59 23.20
CA HIS A 205 -2.58 19.34 24.12
C HIS A 205 -1.33 20.19 23.83
N ASN A 206 -1.36 21.07 22.82
CA ASN A 206 -0.20 21.86 22.37
C ASN A 206 1.04 20.99 22.07
N LEU A 207 0.80 19.77 21.59
CA LEU A 207 1.84 18.78 21.34
C LEU A 207 1.90 18.46 19.85
N LEU A 208 3.09 18.47 19.27
CA LEU A 208 3.33 18.01 17.90
C LEU A 208 3.77 16.54 17.92
N ILE A 209 3.02 15.70 17.20
CA ILE A 209 3.32 14.29 17.00
C ILE A 209 3.53 14.00 15.51
N GLY A 210 4.37 13.01 15.20
CA GLY A 210 4.56 12.54 13.83
C GLY A 210 3.53 11.50 13.40
N GLU A 211 3.47 11.21 12.10
CA GLU A 211 2.55 10.26 11.47
C GLU A 211 2.58 8.87 12.13
N ALA A 212 3.77 8.33 12.41
CA ALA A 212 3.92 7.03 13.07
C ALA A 212 3.29 7.00 14.49
N THR A 213 3.37 8.11 15.23
CA THR A 213 2.72 8.22 16.54
C THR A 213 1.21 8.33 16.39
N ALA A 214 0.72 9.07 15.39
CA ALA A 214 -0.71 9.16 15.09
C ALA A 214 -1.30 7.81 14.67
N GLU A 215 -0.62 7.07 13.77
CA GLU A 215 -1.01 5.72 13.36
C GLU A 215 -1.05 4.75 14.56
N ARG A 216 -0.08 4.87 15.48
CA ARG A 216 -0.07 4.08 16.71
C ARG A 216 -1.29 4.40 17.59
N ILE A 217 -1.61 5.68 17.78
CA ILE A 217 -2.80 6.11 18.54
C ILE A 217 -4.06 5.55 17.88
N LYS A 218 -4.20 5.69 16.55
CA LYS A 218 -5.31 5.15 15.76
C LYS A 218 -5.53 3.66 16.02
N LYS A 219 -4.46 2.86 15.99
CA LYS A 219 -4.54 1.41 16.18
C LYS A 219 -4.76 0.99 17.64
N GLN A 220 -4.28 1.78 18.60
CA GLN A 220 -4.37 1.43 20.02
C GLN A 220 -5.71 1.82 20.64
N VAL A 221 -6.26 2.99 20.32
CA VAL A 221 -7.45 3.53 20.99
C VAL A 221 -8.49 4.12 20.04
N GLY A 222 -8.24 4.11 18.73
CA GLY A 222 -9.16 4.66 17.74
C GLY A 222 -10.45 3.85 17.65
N VAL A 223 -11.59 4.52 17.81
CA VAL A 223 -12.92 3.91 17.68
C VAL A 223 -13.84 4.79 16.85
N ALA A 224 -14.71 4.17 16.04
CA ALA A 224 -15.71 4.87 15.24
C ALA A 224 -17.06 5.05 15.98
N LYS A 225 -17.20 4.46 17.18
CA LYS A 225 -18.38 4.56 18.03
C LYS A 225 -18.01 5.27 19.33
N ALA A 226 -18.88 6.17 19.78
CA ALA A 226 -18.72 6.78 21.09
C ALA A 226 -18.67 5.71 22.19
N PRO A 227 -17.78 5.86 23.19
CA PRO A 227 -17.80 5.01 24.39
C PRO A 227 -19.19 5.02 25.05
N PRO A 228 -19.56 3.96 25.78
CA PRO A 228 -20.77 3.95 26.59
C PRO A 228 -20.83 5.16 27.53
N ALA A 229 -22.03 5.63 27.84
CA ALA A 229 -22.21 6.77 28.75
C ALA A 229 -21.52 6.51 30.10
N GLY A 230 -20.69 7.46 30.54
CA GLY A 230 -19.91 7.35 31.77
C GLY A 230 -18.57 6.60 31.64
N SER A 231 -18.16 6.24 30.42
CA SER A 231 -16.83 5.70 30.13
C SER A 231 -16.01 6.71 29.32
N ASP A 232 -14.75 6.92 29.72
CA ASP A 232 -13.78 7.71 28.94
C ASP A 232 -13.17 6.90 27.79
N GLY A 233 -13.56 5.63 27.63
CA GLY A 233 -12.98 4.71 26.66
C GLY A 233 -11.55 4.30 27.03
N GLU A 234 -10.84 3.71 26.06
CA GLU A 234 -9.42 3.41 26.23
C GLU A 234 -8.57 4.67 26.08
N THR A 235 -7.52 4.77 26.88
CA THR A 235 -6.61 5.92 26.90
C THR A 235 -5.19 5.48 26.56
N VAL A 236 -4.39 6.42 26.05
CA VAL A 236 -3.01 6.13 25.65
C VAL A 236 -2.08 7.28 26.04
N HIS A 237 -0.91 6.94 26.55
CA HIS A 237 0.16 7.90 26.75
C HIS A 237 0.86 8.21 25.42
N ILE A 238 1.02 9.49 25.15
CA ILE A 238 1.65 10.01 23.95
C ILE A 238 2.84 10.88 24.34
N LYS A 239 3.87 10.88 23.50
CA LYS A 239 5.02 11.76 23.60
C LYS A 239 5.14 12.55 22.29
N GLY A 240 5.57 13.79 22.40
CA GLY A 240 5.73 14.67 21.25
C GLY A 240 6.56 15.89 21.58
N ARG A 241 6.66 16.81 20.63
CA ARG A 241 7.33 18.09 20.87
C ARG A 241 6.31 19.10 21.40
N ASP A 242 6.56 19.64 22.58
CA ASP A 242 5.76 20.74 23.14
C ASP A 242 5.91 21.97 22.23
N LEU A 243 4.79 22.51 21.76
CA LEU A 243 4.78 23.65 20.84
C LEU A 243 4.99 24.99 21.54
N VAL A 244 4.83 25.05 22.87
CA VAL A 244 5.09 26.24 23.68
C VAL A 244 6.57 26.32 24.02
N ASN A 245 7.14 25.21 24.49
CA ASN A 245 8.50 25.17 25.01
C ASN A 245 9.54 24.64 24.01
N GLY A 246 9.10 24.02 22.91
CA GLY A 246 9.97 23.45 21.88
C GLY A 246 10.67 22.15 22.26
N VAL A 247 10.47 21.64 23.49
CA VAL A 247 11.13 20.46 24.05
C VAL A 247 10.22 19.22 24.05
N PRO A 248 10.77 18.00 24.15
CA PRO A 248 9.96 16.79 24.31
C PRO A 248 9.09 16.82 25.58
N LYS A 249 7.84 16.38 25.46
CA LYS A 249 6.86 16.23 26.54
C LYS A 249 6.08 14.93 26.40
#